data_AF-A0A1M3N7F6-F1
#
_entry.id   AF-A0A1M3N7F6-F1
#
_cell.length_a   1.000
_cell.length_b   1.000
_cell.length_c   1.000
_cell.angle_alpha   90.00
_cell.angle_beta   90.00
_cell.angle_gamma   90.00
#
_symmetry.space_group_name_H-M   'P 1'
#
loop_
_entity.id
_entity.type
_entity.pdbx_description
1 polymer ?
#
loop_
_entity_poly.entity_id
_entity_poly.type
_entity_poly.pdbx_seq_one_letter_code
_entity_poly.pdbx_strand_id
1 'polypeptide(L)'
;MIACLDVHYLDDSPRPEERGGARAAVVAFATWDAAKPSEQHVVPIATVAPYESGAFYKRELPCLLAALAALSRVPEVAIVDGHVWLGEGRPGLGARLLEAEPRLRTVVGVAKTRFAGSTATPILRGSSSTPLWVDEAGAPVDAPKRIAEMHGPFRVPAMLRLVDQLCRNGTPITS
;
A
#
# COMPACT_ATOMS: atom_id res chain seq x y z
N MET A 1 -2.82 -5.15 -14.75
CA MET A 1 -2.41 -3.82 -14.21
C MET A 1 -2.06 -3.95 -12.74
N ILE A 2 -1.09 -3.17 -12.24
CA ILE A 2 -0.66 -3.20 -10.84
C ILE A 2 -0.88 -1.80 -10.23
N ALA A 3 -1.18 -1.71 -8.93
CA ALA A 3 -1.19 -0.43 -8.23
C ALA A 3 -0.55 -0.49 -6.83
N CYS A 4 0.19 0.54 -6.45
CA CYS A 4 0.59 0.79 -5.06
C CYS A 4 -0.45 1.68 -4.38
N LEU A 5 -0.75 1.41 -3.12
CA LEU A 5 -1.68 2.16 -2.29
C LEU A 5 -1.00 2.54 -0.97
N ASP A 6 -1.33 3.71 -0.45
CA ASP A 6 -0.88 4.14 0.87
C ASP A 6 -1.86 5.14 1.50
N VAL A 7 -1.80 5.27 2.83
CA VAL A 7 -2.68 6.13 3.62
C VAL A 7 -1.86 6.94 4.62
N HIS A 8 -2.08 8.25 4.64
CA HIS A 8 -1.49 9.16 5.62
C HIS A 8 -2.58 9.79 6.50
N TYR A 9 -2.53 9.54 7.81
CA TYR A 9 -3.43 10.18 8.77
C TYR A 9 -3.02 11.64 9.01
N LEU A 10 -4.02 12.51 9.16
CA LEU A 10 -3.84 13.95 9.38
C LEU A 10 -4.08 14.36 10.84
N ASP A 11 -3.98 13.40 11.77
CA ASP A 11 -4.20 13.62 13.21
C ASP A 11 -3.31 14.75 13.78
N ASP A 12 -2.08 14.85 13.27
CA ASP A 12 -1.08 15.86 13.63
C ASP A 12 -1.02 17.05 12.65
N SER A 13 -2.02 17.24 11.79
CA SER A 13 -1.99 18.32 10.79
C SER A 13 -1.85 19.71 11.44
N PRO A 14 -1.00 20.60 10.90
CA PRO A 14 -0.93 21.99 11.36
C PRO A 14 -2.24 22.76 11.11
N ARG A 15 -3.11 22.25 10.23
CA ARG A 15 -4.44 22.80 9.93
C ARG A 15 -5.51 22.06 10.75
N PRO A 16 -6.12 22.71 11.77
CA PRO A 16 -7.08 22.05 12.67
C PRO A 16 -8.27 21.42 11.95
N GLU A 17 -8.73 22.01 10.84
CA GLU A 17 -9.85 21.54 10.03
C GLU A 17 -9.57 20.22 9.30
N GLU A 18 -8.31 19.81 9.18
CA GLU A 18 -7.92 18.54 8.57
C GLU A 18 -7.74 17.40 9.61
N ARG A 19 -7.73 17.74 10.91
CA ARG A 19 -7.46 16.76 11.97
C ARG A 19 -8.58 15.73 12.07
N GLY A 20 -8.20 14.47 12.28
CA GLY A 20 -9.13 13.34 12.26
C GLY A 20 -9.48 12.85 10.85
N GLY A 21 -8.92 13.47 9.81
CA GLY A 21 -8.97 13.01 8.43
C GLY A 21 -7.76 12.17 8.03
N ALA A 22 -7.73 11.78 6.76
CA ALA A 22 -6.60 11.11 6.13
C ALA A 22 -6.47 11.51 4.65
N ARG A 23 -5.34 11.16 4.04
CA ARG A 23 -5.15 11.17 2.59
C ARG A 23 -4.80 9.77 2.15
N ALA A 24 -5.57 9.22 1.23
CA ALA A 24 -5.25 7.97 0.58
C ALA A 24 -4.65 8.29 -0.79
N ALA A 25 -3.61 7.57 -1.21
CA ALA A 25 -3.06 7.71 -2.54
C ALA A 25 -3.03 6.36 -3.25
N VAL A 26 -3.12 6.41 -4.57
CA VAL A 26 -2.94 5.26 -5.46
C VAL A 26 -2.04 5.63 -6.62
N VAL A 27 -1.16 4.71 -6.99
CA VAL A 27 -0.28 4.82 -8.15
C VAL A 27 -0.39 3.53 -8.95
N ALA A 28 -0.99 3.59 -10.14
CA ALA A 28 -1.11 2.46 -11.05
C ALA A 28 -0.01 2.47 -12.12
N PHE A 29 0.40 1.28 -12.55
CA PHE A 29 1.45 1.07 -13.53
C PHE A 29 1.29 -0.27 -14.27
N ALA A 30 1.95 -0.38 -15.42
CA ALA A 30 1.73 -1.48 -16.37
C ALA A 30 2.45 -2.78 -15.99
N THR A 31 3.73 -2.69 -15.62
CA THR A 31 4.63 -3.83 -15.37
C THR A 31 5.41 -3.64 -14.08
N TRP A 32 5.88 -4.74 -13.47
CA TRP A 32 6.61 -4.69 -12.20
C TRP A 32 7.86 -3.80 -12.24
N ASP A 33 8.56 -3.78 -13.37
CA ASP A 33 9.78 -2.98 -13.62
C ASP A 33 9.50 -1.56 -14.12
N ALA A 34 8.24 -1.12 -14.18
CA ALA A 34 7.86 0.19 -14.71
C ALA A 34 8.55 1.33 -13.93
N ALA A 35 9.22 2.20 -14.68
CA ALA A 35 9.89 3.37 -14.13
C ALA A 35 8.95 4.57 -13.89
N LYS A 36 7.78 4.59 -14.54
CA LYS A 36 6.80 5.68 -14.49
C LYS A 36 5.39 5.15 -14.25
N PRO A 37 4.54 5.90 -13.51
CA PRO A 37 3.15 5.54 -13.33
C PRO A 37 2.37 5.74 -14.63
N SER A 38 1.29 4.98 -14.80
CA SER A 38 0.29 5.22 -15.86
C SER A 38 -0.87 6.09 -15.37
N GLU A 39 -1.17 6.05 -14.07
CA GLU A 39 -2.26 6.79 -13.44
C GLU A 39 -1.94 6.99 -11.96
N GLN A 40 -2.31 8.13 -11.38
CA GLN A 40 -2.10 8.40 -9.95
C GLN A 40 -3.19 9.33 -9.41
N HIS A 41 -3.64 9.07 -8.19
CA HIS A 41 -4.65 9.89 -7.52
C HIS A 41 -4.33 10.09 -6.05
N VAL A 42 -4.80 11.20 -5.49
CA VAL A 42 -4.83 11.46 -4.05
C VAL A 42 -6.27 11.76 -3.67
N VAL A 43 -6.80 11.02 -2.70
CA VAL A 43 -8.17 11.10 -2.23
C VAL A 43 -8.17 11.64 -0.80
N PRO A 44 -8.70 12.85 -0.56
CA PRO A 44 -8.89 13.36 0.79
C PRO A 44 -10.04 12.62 1.47
N ILE A 45 -9.81 12.19 2.71
CA ILE A 45 -10.78 11.51 3.58
C ILE A 45 -11.06 12.42 4.77
N ALA A 46 -12.27 12.99 4.82
CA ALA A 46 -12.61 14.00 5.82
C ALA A 46 -12.63 13.45 7.26
N THR A 47 -12.99 12.19 7.44
CA THR A 47 -13.07 11.57 8.77
C THR A 47 -12.71 10.09 8.66
N VAL A 48 -11.79 9.66 9.51
CA VAL A 48 -11.51 8.23 9.71
C VAL A 48 -12.11 7.73 11.01
N ALA A 49 -12.37 6.43 11.09
CA ALA A 49 -12.85 5.82 12.32
C ALA A 49 -11.87 6.07 13.50
N PRO A 50 -12.36 6.09 14.75
CA PRO A 50 -11.48 6.14 15.92
C PRO A 50 -10.50 4.98 15.95
N TYR A 51 -9.32 5.20 16.56
CA TYR A 51 -8.35 4.13 16.75
C TYR A 51 -8.85 3.10 17.76
N GLU A 52 -8.81 1.83 17.36
CA GLU A 52 -9.09 0.68 18.20
C GLU A 52 -7.87 -0.22 18.22
N SER A 53 -7.38 -0.55 19.42
CA SER A 53 -6.20 -1.40 19.60
C SER A 53 -6.42 -2.76 18.95
N GLY A 54 -5.49 -3.17 18.07
CA GLY A 54 -5.59 -4.44 17.34
C GLY A 54 -6.51 -4.42 16.12
N ALA A 55 -7.19 -3.31 15.82
CA ALA A 55 -8.10 -3.17 14.68
C ALA A 55 -7.75 -1.98 13.78
N PHE A 56 -6.46 -1.69 13.61
CA PHE A 56 -5.97 -0.58 12.77
C PHE A 56 -6.55 -0.60 11.34
N TYR A 57 -6.78 -1.80 10.78
CA TYR A 57 -7.36 -1.98 9.45
C TYR A 57 -8.72 -1.28 9.28
N LYS A 58 -9.51 -1.09 10.36
CA LYS A 58 -10.81 -0.40 10.28
C LYS A 58 -10.67 1.07 9.85
N ARG A 59 -9.56 1.71 10.20
CA ARG A 59 -9.27 3.10 9.77
C ARG A 59 -8.74 3.14 8.34
N GLU A 60 -7.92 2.16 7.99
CA GLU A 60 -7.12 2.19 6.77
C GLU A 60 -7.85 1.60 5.57
N LEU A 61 -8.60 0.51 5.76
CA LEU A 61 -9.29 -0.20 4.69
C LEU A 61 -10.27 0.70 3.91
N PRO A 62 -11.15 1.52 4.54
CA PRO A 62 -12.01 2.44 3.80
C PRO A 62 -11.23 3.44 2.94
N CYS A 63 -10.06 3.89 3.42
CA CYS A 63 -9.19 4.82 2.71
C CYS A 63 -8.57 4.14 1.47
N LEU A 64 -8.09 2.91 1.59
CA LEU A 64 -7.55 2.14 0.47
C LEU A 64 -8.61 1.86 -0.61
N LEU A 65 -9.83 1.51 -0.20
CA LEU A 65 -10.95 1.30 -1.12
C LEU A 65 -11.33 2.58 -1.87
N ALA A 66 -11.33 3.72 -1.19
CA ALA A 66 -11.57 5.02 -1.81
C ALA A 66 -10.48 5.36 -2.85
N ALA A 67 -9.21 5.09 -2.53
CA ALA A 67 -8.11 5.27 -3.47
C ALA A 67 -8.22 4.34 -4.69
N LEU A 68 -8.57 3.07 -4.50
CA LEU A 68 -8.83 2.14 -5.62
C LEU A 68 -9.97 2.59 -6.52
N ALA A 69 -11.05 3.13 -5.93
CA ALA A 69 -12.22 3.61 -6.67
C ALA A 69 -11.93 4.84 -7.53
N ALA A 70 -10.85 5.58 -7.26
CA ALA A 70 -10.43 6.73 -8.07
C ALA A 70 -9.77 6.32 -9.40
N LEU A 71 -9.29 5.08 -9.52
CA LEU A 71 -8.68 4.59 -10.76
C LEU A 71 -9.72 4.39 -11.85
N SER A 72 -9.31 4.62 -13.10
CA SER A 72 -10.09 4.33 -14.31
C SER A 72 -10.57 2.87 -14.41
N ARG A 73 -9.83 1.94 -13.79
CA ARG A 73 -10.20 0.52 -13.62
C ARG A 73 -9.53 -0.04 -12.37
N VAL A 74 -10.13 -1.05 -11.74
CA VAL A 74 -9.49 -1.77 -10.63
C VAL A 74 -8.29 -2.59 -11.17
N PRO A 75 -7.12 -2.53 -10.52
CA PRO A 75 -5.96 -3.33 -10.91
C PRO A 75 -6.19 -4.82 -10.65
N GLU A 76 -5.38 -5.67 -11.26
CA GLU A 76 -5.38 -7.10 -10.92
C GLU A 76 -4.56 -7.36 -9.64
N VAL A 77 -3.53 -6.53 -9.41
CA VAL A 77 -2.63 -6.63 -8.26
C VAL A 77 -2.59 -5.30 -7.52
N ALA A 78 -2.84 -5.33 -6.21
CA ALA A 78 -2.62 -4.19 -5.32
C ALA A 78 -1.39 -4.45 -4.43
N ILE A 79 -0.59 -3.42 -4.18
CA ILE A 79 0.57 -3.44 -3.29
C ILE A 79 0.34 -2.44 -2.17
N VAL A 80 0.46 -2.87 -0.91
CA VAL A 80 0.26 -2.02 0.28
C VAL A 80 1.53 -1.96 1.14
N ASP A 81 1.80 -0.82 1.80
CA ASP A 81 2.87 -0.71 2.81
C ASP A 81 2.40 -1.33 4.15
N GLY A 82 2.44 -2.65 4.21
CA GLY A 82 1.95 -3.40 5.35
C GLY A 82 2.00 -4.90 5.11
N HIS A 83 1.53 -5.67 6.08
CA HIS A 83 1.42 -7.13 5.97
C HIS A 83 0.05 -7.53 5.42
N VAL A 84 0.05 -8.54 4.55
CA VAL A 84 -1.18 -9.22 4.12
C VAL A 84 -1.68 -10.14 5.23
N TRP A 85 -0.79 -10.90 5.86
CA TRP A 85 -1.09 -11.84 6.94
C TRP A 85 -0.28 -11.51 8.18
N LEU A 86 -0.97 -11.43 9.33
CA LEU A 86 -0.33 -11.22 10.63
C LEU A 86 0.10 -12.54 11.27
N GLY A 87 -0.19 -13.66 10.63
CA GLY A 87 0.09 -15.03 11.06
C GLY A 87 -0.84 -15.99 10.34
N GLU A 88 -0.66 -17.28 10.59
CA GLU A 88 -1.50 -18.32 9.99
C GLU A 88 -2.98 -18.08 10.28
N GLY A 89 -3.79 -17.94 9.23
CA GLY A 89 -5.23 -17.66 9.33
C GLY A 89 -5.60 -16.30 9.93
N ARG A 90 -4.63 -15.42 10.25
CA ARG A 90 -4.90 -14.12 10.85
C ARG A 90 -4.77 -13.00 9.81
N PRO A 91 -5.90 -12.48 9.26
CA PRO A 91 -5.86 -11.51 8.19
C PRO A 91 -5.28 -10.17 8.67
N GLY A 92 -4.28 -9.68 7.95
CA GLY A 92 -3.78 -8.31 8.04
C GLY A 92 -4.52 -7.39 7.07
N LEU A 93 -3.98 -6.19 6.87
CA LEU A 93 -4.58 -5.17 6.00
C LEU A 93 -4.75 -5.67 4.56
N GLY A 94 -3.73 -6.33 4.01
CA GLY A 94 -3.79 -6.80 2.63
C GLY A 94 -4.81 -7.92 2.41
N ALA A 95 -4.94 -8.87 3.34
CA ALA A 95 -5.95 -9.93 3.24
C ALA A 95 -7.37 -9.35 3.33
N ARG A 96 -7.58 -8.38 4.22
CA ARG A 96 -8.87 -7.66 4.33
C ARG A 96 -9.19 -6.83 3.09
N LEU A 97 -8.18 -6.23 2.45
CA LEU A 97 -8.36 -5.51 1.18
C LEU A 97 -8.81 -6.46 0.06
N LEU A 98 -8.19 -7.63 -0.05
CA LEU A 98 -8.57 -8.64 -1.03
C LEU A 98 -10.02 -9.13 -0.81
N GLU A 99 -10.41 -9.34 0.45
CA GLU A 99 -11.78 -9.71 0.82
C GLU A 99 -12.79 -8.62 0.44
N ALA A 100 -12.44 -7.35 0.64
CA ALA A 100 -13.33 -6.21 0.42
C ALA A 100 -13.44 -5.75 -1.04
N GLU A 101 -12.44 -6.04 -1.88
CA GLU A 101 -12.46 -5.73 -3.32
C GLU A 101 -12.20 -7.00 -4.16
N PRO A 102 -13.25 -7.79 -4.46
CA PRO A 102 -13.13 -9.08 -5.15
C PRO A 102 -12.62 -8.99 -6.60
N ARG A 103 -12.53 -7.79 -7.19
CA ARG A 103 -11.93 -7.60 -8.52
C ARG A 103 -10.40 -7.65 -8.48
N LEU A 104 -9.78 -7.46 -7.31
CA LEU A 104 -8.37 -7.74 -7.11
C LEU A 104 -8.15 -9.25 -7.22
N ARG A 105 -7.15 -9.67 -7.98
CA ARG A 105 -6.70 -11.08 -8.00
C ARG A 105 -5.68 -11.37 -6.93
N THR A 106 -4.84 -10.38 -6.63
CA THR A 106 -3.73 -10.52 -5.68
C THR A 106 -3.54 -9.24 -4.89
N VAL A 107 -3.27 -9.37 -3.60
CA VAL A 107 -2.72 -8.28 -2.78
C VAL A 107 -1.35 -8.67 -2.29
N VAL A 108 -0.36 -7.79 -2.48
CA VAL A 108 1.01 -7.94 -2.01
C VAL A 108 1.26 -6.95 -0.88
N GLY A 109 1.77 -7.45 0.23
CA GLY A 109 2.20 -6.65 1.37
C GLY A 109 3.70 -6.40 1.29
N VAL A 110 4.11 -5.16 1.53
CA VAL A 110 5.52 -4.77 1.58
C VAL A 110 5.77 -3.98 2.85
N ALA A 111 6.12 -4.67 3.93
CA ALA A 111 6.33 -4.03 5.22
C ALA A 111 7.81 -3.67 5.48
N LYS A 112 8.03 -2.51 6.09
CA LYS A 112 9.36 -2.03 6.51
C LYS A 112 9.90 -2.75 7.76
N THR A 113 9.03 -3.41 8.52
CA THR A 113 9.38 -4.14 9.75
C THR A 113 8.65 -5.48 9.80
N ARG A 114 9.24 -6.45 10.50
CA ARG A 114 8.62 -7.76 10.67
C ARG A 114 7.50 -7.67 11.70
N PHE A 115 6.34 -8.24 11.38
CA PHE A 115 5.30 -8.48 12.37
C PHE A 115 5.53 -9.83 13.07
N ALA A 116 5.37 -9.87 14.40
CA ALA A 116 5.53 -11.09 15.18
C ALA A 116 4.45 -12.12 14.78
N GLY A 117 4.89 -13.23 14.18
CA GLY A 117 4.01 -14.29 13.66
C GLY A 117 3.75 -14.23 12.16
N SER A 118 4.15 -13.17 11.46
CA SER A 118 4.06 -13.13 9.99
C SER A 118 5.02 -14.13 9.34
N THR A 119 4.54 -14.76 8.27
CA THR A 119 5.28 -15.65 7.36
C THR A 119 5.91 -14.89 6.19
N ALA A 120 5.89 -13.56 6.21
CA ALA A 120 6.47 -12.73 5.18
C ALA A 120 7.96 -13.06 4.94
N THR A 121 8.32 -13.11 3.66
CA THR A 121 9.69 -13.41 3.22
C THR A 121 10.51 -12.14 3.23
N PRO A 122 11.69 -12.12 3.89
CA PRO A 122 12.57 -10.97 3.85
C PRO A 122 13.27 -10.88 2.49
N ILE A 123 13.31 -9.68 1.90
CA ILE A 123 14.10 -9.39 0.71
C ILE A 123 15.02 -8.21 0.97
N LEU A 124 16.24 -8.27 0.42
CA LEU A 124 17.18 -7.16 0.39
C LEU A 124 17.11 -6.49 -0.98
N ARG A 125 17.13 -5.15 -1.01
CA ARG A 125 17.12 -4.34 -2.25
C ARG A 125 18.07 -3.16 -2.13
N GLY A 126 18.67 -2.80 -3.27
CA GLY A 126 19.70 -1.78 -3.33
C GLY A 126 20.91 -2.15 -2.47
N SER A 127 21.52 -1.16 -1.84
CA SER A 127 22.63 -1.35 -0.88
C SER A 127 22.17 -1.51 0.58
N SER A 128 20.86 -1.66 0.85
CA SER A 128 20.35 -1.73 2.21
C SER A 128 20.55 -3.10 2.84
N SER A 129 21.06 -3.13 4.07
CA SER A 129 21.13 -4.33 4.91
C SER A 129 19.84 -4.60 5.70
N THR A 130 18.85 -3.70 5.62
CA THR A 130 17.56 -3.86 6.30
C THR A 130 16.52 -4.39 5.32
N PRO A 131 15.94 -5.59 5.56
CA PRO A 131 15.01 -6.20 4.61
C PRO A 131 13.68 -5.45 4.54
N LEU A 132 12.99 -5.63 3.41
CA LEU A 132 11.54 -5.52 3.34
C LEU A 132 10.94 -6.89 3.60
N TRP A 133 9.78 -6.93 4.24
CA TRP A 133 9.05 -8.16 4.53
C TRP A 133 7.88 -8.25 3.57
N VAL A 134 7.88 -9.27 2.72
CA VAL A 134 6.95 -9.39 1.61
C VAL A 134 6.09 -10.65 1.76
N ASP A 135 4.79 -10.49 1.68
CA ASP A 135 3.79 -11.54 1.64
C ASP A 135 2.70 -11.25 0.61
N GLU A 136 1.87 -12.25 0.30
CA GLU A 136 0.79 -12.12 -0.68
C GLU A 136 -0.47 -12.89 -0.26
N ALA A 137 -1.63 -12.49 -0.80
CA ALA A 137 -2.88 -13.24 -0.77
C ALA A 137 -3.53 -13.22 -2.15
N GLY A 138 -4.31 -14.25 -2.45
CA GLY A 138 -5.00 -14.41 -3.73
C GLY A 138 -4.21 -15.27 -4.70
N ALA A 139 -4.31 -14.98 -5.99
CA ALA A 139 -3.56 -15.69 -7.01
C ALA A 139 -2.05 -15.44 -6.84
N PRO A 140 -1.20 -16.48 -6.86
CA PRO A 140 0.23 -16.31 -6.60
C PRO A 140 0.92 -15.54 -7.73
N VAL A 141 1.79 -14.58 -7.37
CA VAL A 141 2.58 -13.81 -8.33
C VAL A 141 4.09 -13.93 -8.12
N ASP A 142 4.51 -14.66 -7.08
CA ASP A 142 5.89 -14.69 -6.57
C ASP A 142 6.31 -13.30 -6.05
N ALA A 143 5.52 -12.75 -5.11
CA ALA A 143 5.70 -11.40 -4.59
C ALA A 143 7.15 -11.04 -4.20
N PRO A 144 7.93 -11.87 -3.47
CA PRO A 144 9.32 -11.53 -3.14
C PRO A 144 10.17 -11.24 -4.37
N LYS A 145 10.08 -12.07 -5.41
CA LYS A 145 10.76 -11.87 -6.69
C LYS A 145 10.26 -10.61 -7.39
N ARG A 146 8.94 -10.42 -7.45
CA ARG A 146 8.32 -9.28 -8.12
C ARG A 146 8.68 -7.94 -7.49
N ILE A 147 8.70 -7.86 -6.16
CA ILE A 147 9.13 -6.65 -5.45
C ILE A 147 10.63 -6.40 -5.67
N ALA A 148 11.46 -7.45 -5.76
CA ALA A 148 12.88 -7.31 -6.08
C ALA A 148 13.11 -6.70 -7.47
N GLU A 149 12.30 -7.08 -8.47
CA GLU A 149 12.34 -6.59 -9.86
C GLU A 149 11.87 -5.13 -10.02
N MET A 150 11.17 -4.57 -9.03
CA MET A 150 10.60 -3.22 -9.19
C MET A 150 11.67 -2.15 -9.39
N HIS A 151 11.34 -1.12 -10.18
CA HIS A 151 12.24 -0.02 -10.50
C HIS A 151 12.70 0.76 -9.26
N GLY A 152 13.93 1.29 -9.34
CA GLY A 152 14.52 2.21 -8.35
C GLY A 152 15.64 1.54 -7.52
N PRO A 153 16.77 2.25 -7.29
CA PRO A 153 17.99 1.66 -6.73
C PRO A 153 17.97 1.49 -5.21
N PHE A 154 16.92 1.95 -4.53
CA PHE A 154 16.85 2.00 -3.08
C PHE A 154 16.09 0.81 -2.50
N ARG A 155 16.16 0.66 -1.17
CA ARG A 155 15.40 -0.33 -0.39
C ARG A 155 13.93 -0.40 -0.79
N VAL A 156 13.24 0.74 -0.74
CA VAL A 156 11.83 0.87 -1.10
C VAL A 156 11.70 1.16 -2.61
N PRO A 157 10.91 0.38 -3.37
CA PRO A 157 10.68 0.59 -4.80
C PRO A 157 10.20 2.00 -5.15
N ALA A 158 10.45 2.44 -6.39
CA ALA A 158 10.08 3.78 -6.85
C ALA A 158 8.58 4.07 -6.73
N MET A 159 7.71 3.13 -7.13
CA MET A 159 6.25 3.31 -7.04
C MET A 159 5.74 3.37 -5.59
N LEU A 160 6.32 2.58 -4.68
CA LEU A 160 5.99 2.63 -3.25
C LEU A 160 6.45 3.94 -2.60
N ARG A 161 7.61 4.46 -2.98
CA ARG A 161 8.04 5.80 -2.53
C ARG A 161 7.15 6.90 -3.09
N LEU A 162 6.73 6.78 -4.35
CA LEU A 162 5.86 7.76 -4.99
C LEU A 162 4.51 7.83 -4.28
N VAL A 163 3.85 6.69 -3.99
CA VAL A 163 2.55 6.70 -3.31
C VAL A 163 2.64 7.27 -1.88
N ASP A 164 3.70 6.97 -1.12
CA ASP A 164 3.95 7.55 0.22
C ASP A 164 4.19 9.06 0.16
N GLN A 165 4.89 9.56 -0.88
CA GLN A 165 5.05 11.00 -1.09
C GLN A 165 3.71 11.68 -1.43
N LEU A 166 2.89 11.05 -2.27
CA LEU A 166 1.61 11.59 -2.70
C LEU A 166 0.62 11.72 -1.54
N CYS A 167 0.48 10.70 -0.68
CA CYS A 167 -0.44 10.74 0.45
C CYS A 167 0.00 11.79 1.50
N ARG A 168 1.32 11.96 1.73
CA ARG A 168 1.85 12.98 2.65
C ARG A 168 1.67 14.40 2.11
N ASN A 169 2.03 14.63 0.86
CA ASN A 169 2.08 15.99 0.29
C ASN A 169 0.73 16.47 -0.26
N GLY A 170 -0.21 15.55 -0.52
CA GLY A 170 -1.56 15.90 -0.98
C GLY A 170 -1.63 16.37 -2.45
N THR A 171 -0.52 16.30 -3.20
CA THR A 171 -0.44 16.84 -4.57
C THR A 171 0.11 15.77 -5.51
N PRO A 172 -0.61 15.39 -6.59
CA PRO A 172 -0.05 14.61 -7.69
C PRO A 172 1.21 15.29 -8.23
N ILE A 173 2.30 14.54 -8.44
CA ILE A 173 3.47 15.10 -9.12
C ILE A 173 3.05 15.35 -10.58
N THR A 174 2.79 16.61 -10.93
CA THR A 174 2.62 17.02 -12.32
C THR A 174 3.96 16.82 -13.02
N SER A 175 4.00 15.89 -13.98
CA SER A 175 5.16 15.70 -14.87
C SER A 175 5.33 16.89 -15.81
#